data_AF-G1PFP3-F1
#
_entry.id   AF-G1PFP3-F1
#
_cell.length_a   1.000
_cell.length_b   1.000
_cell.length_c   1.000
_cell.angle_alpha   90.00
_cell.angle_beta   90.00
_cell.angle_gamma   90.00
#
_symmetry.space_group_name_H-M   'P 1'
#
loop_
_entity.id
_entity.type
_entity.pdbx_description
1 polymer ?
#
loop_
_entity_poly.entity_id
_entity_poly.type
_entity_poly.pdbx_seq_one_letter_code
_entity_poly.pdbx_strand_id
1 'polypeptide(L)'
;VVEHLERLALVDFGGPEAVARLERAVAVADRLRAVDTDGVQPLESVLEDRCLYLRSDNVVEGNCAEELLRNSHRVVEEYFVAPPGNISLPKLDEQEPFSPS
;
A
#
# COMPACT_ATOMS: atom_id res chain seq x y z
N VAL A 1 -4.98 -0.62 17.46
CA VAL A 1 -5.41 0.19 16.28
C VAL A 1 -4.20 0.59 15.44
N VAL A 2 -3.17 1.23 16.03
CA VAL A 2 -1.93 1.61 15.31
C VAL A 2 -1.26 0.41 14.62
N GLU A 3 -1.01 -0.68 15.34
CA GLU A 3 -0.42 -1.92 14.77
C GLU A 3 -1.23 -2.50 13.59
N HIS A 4 -2.54 -2.31 13.59
CA HIS A 4 -3.38 -2.75 12.48
C HIS A 4 -3.20 -1.87 11.24
N LEU A 5 -3.04 -0.56 11.43
CA LEU A 5 -2.74 0.39 10.35
C LEU A 5 -1.34 0.16 9.78
N GLU A 6 -0.35 -0.14 10.61
CA GLU A 6 1.03 -0.46 10.19
C GLU A 6 1.06 -1.65 9.24
N ARG A 7 0.36 -2.72 9.63
CA ARG A 7 0.23 -3.93 8.83
C ARG A 7 -0.50 -3.70 7.51
N LEU A 8 -1.56 -2.90 7.49
CA LEU A 8 -2.28 -2.59 6.25
C LEU A 8 -1.46 -1.70 5.31
N ALA A 9 -0.71 -0.75 5.87
CA ALA A 9 0.12 0.18 5.10
C ALA A 9 1.48 -0.41 4.71
N LEU A 10 1.89 -1.55 5.31
CA LEU A 10 3.24 -2.11 5.23
C LEU A 10 4.32 -1.09 5.68
N VAL A 11 4.00 -0.31 6.70
CA VAL A 11 4.86 0.74 7.27
C VAL A 11 4.94 0.55 8.78
N ASP A 12 6.12 0.71 9.35
CA ASP A 12 6.33 0.82 10.80
C ASP A 12 6.18 2.30 11.21
N PHE A 13 5.20 2.62 12.08
CA PHE A 13 5.08 3.97 12.63
C PHE A 13 6.05 4.08 13.80
N GLY A 14 7.32 4.30 13.44
CA GLY A 14 8.51 4.30 14.29
C GLY A 14 8.45 5.22 15.52
N GLY A 15 7.68 4.80 16.52
CA GLY A 15 7.61 5.38 17.84
C GLY A 15 6.51 6.45 18.06
N PRO A 16 6.47 7.03 19.27
CA PRO A 16 5.37 7.87 19.74
C PRO A 16 5.15 9.15 18.93
N GLU A 17 6.18 9.68 18.26
CA GLU A 17 6.05 10.89 17.43
C GLU A 17 5.20 10.64 16.17
N ALA A 18 5.38 9.48 15.53
CA ALA A 18 4.61 9.09 14.35
C ALA A 18 3.12 8.92 14.69
N VAL A 19 2.84 8.31 15.84
CA VAL A 19 1.48 8.17 16.37
C VAL A 19 0.86 9.54 16.66
N ALA A 20 1.57 10.44 17.34
CA ALA A 20 1.08 11.78 17.62
C ALA A 20 0.79 12.59 16.34
N ARG A 21 1.59 12.37 15.28
CA ARG A 21 1.32 12.98 13.96
C ARG A 21 0.05 12.42 13.32
N LEU A 22 -0.17 11.10 13.41
CA LEU A 22 -1.38 10.46 12.92
C LEU A 22 -2.63 10.99 13.65
N GLU A 23 -2.59 11.08 14.98
CA GLU A 23 -3.69 11.62 15.79
C GLU A 23 -4.05 13.05 15.38
N ARG A 24 -3.04 13.90 15.14
CA ARG A 24 -3.29 15.26 14.63
C ARG A 24 -3.94 15.27 13.25
N ALA A 25 -3.53 14.38 12.35
CA ALA A 25 -4.14 14.27 11.02
C ALA A 25 -5.60 13.83 11.09
N VAL A 26 -5.92 12.88 11.97
CA VAL A 26 -7.31 12.45 12.24
C VAL A 26 -8.14 13.60 12.80
N ALA A 27 -7.61 14.35 13.78
CA ALA A 27 -8.31 15.50 14.34
C ALA A 27 -8.61 16.59 13.30
N VAL A 28 -7.72 16.78 12.31
CA VAL A 28 -7.98 17.68 11.18
C VAL A 28 -9.09 17.14 10.29
N ALA A 29 -9.08 15.85 9.97
CA ALA A 29 -10.11 15.20 9.14
C ALA A 29 -11.49 15.20 9.83
N ASP A 30 -11.54 15.03 11.15
CA ASP A 30 -12.80 15.02 11.92
C ASP A 30 -13.59 16.33 11.78
N ARG A 31 -12.93 17.46 11.49
CA ARG A 31 -13.59 18.73 11.21
C ARG A 31 -14.52 18.68 10.00
N LEU A 32 -14.26 17.78 9.05
CA LEU A 32 -15.11 17.59 7.85
C LEU A 32 -16.50 17.05 8.21
N ARG A 33 -16.66 16.40 9.37
CA ARG A 33 -17.97 15.90 9.84
C ARG A 33 -18.98 17.01 10.15
N ALA A 34 -18.52 18.25 10.34
CA ALA A 34 -19.40 19.39 10.57
C ALA A 34 -19.96 19.97 9.25
N VAL A 35 -19.50 19.48 8.10
CA VAL A 35 -20.01 19.89 6.79
C VAL A 35 -21.26 19.07 6.49
N ASP A 36 -22.37 19.75 6.17
CA ASP A 36 -23.59 19.12 5.71
C ASP A 36 -23.39 18.58 4.29
N THR A 37 -23.52 17.26 4.15
CA THR A 37 -23.45 16.56 2.85
C THR A 37 -24.76 15.85 2.53
N ASP A 38 -25.86 16.18 3.21
CA ASP A 38 -27.16 15.57 2.93
C ASP A 38 -27.60 15.88 1.49
N GLY A 39 -27.91 14.81 0.74
CA GLY A 39 -28.31 14.92 -0.67
C GLY A 39 -27.16 15.24 -1.64
N VAL A 40 -25.93 15.40 -1.18
CA VAL A 40 -24.76 15.64 -2.05
C VAL A 40 -24.23 14.29 -2.56
N GLN A 41 -24.19 14.12 -3.88
CA GLN A 41 -23.58 12.93 -4.48
C GLN A 41 -22.05 12.99 -4.31
N PRO A 42 -21.37 11.88 -3.94
CA PRO A 42 -19.92 11.84 -3.89
C PRO A 42 -19.28 12.14 -5.25
N LEU A 43 -18.21 12.94 -5.25
CA LEU A 43 -17.44 13.22 -6.45
C LEU A 43 -16.54 12.02 -6.80
N GLU A 44 -16.77 11.40 -7.95
CA GLU A 44 -15.95 10.27 -8.43
C GLU A 44 -14.79 10.74 -9.32
N SER A 45 -15.02 11.73 -10.17
CA SER A 45 -14.04 12.29 -11.11
C SER A 45 -14.38 13.73 -11.41
N VAL A 46 -13.37 14.58 -11.60
CA VAL A 46 -13.60 15.96 -12.10
C VAL A 46 -13.98 16.00 -13.59
N LEU A 47 -13.96 14.85 -14.27
CA LEU A 47 -14.21 14.70 -15.71
C LEU A 47 -15.55 14.01 -15.98
N GLU A 48 -16.60 14.37 -15.25
CA GLU A 48 -17.92 13.72 -15.31
C GLU A 48 -18.54 13.74 -16.72
N ASP A 49 -18.21 14.75 -17.53
CA ASP A 49 -18.72 14.90 -18.90
C ASP A 49 -18.01 14.01 -19.94
N ARG A 50 -17.09 13.14 -19.51
CA ARG A 50 -16.28 12.32 -20.42
C ARG A 50 -16.65 10.86 -20.33
N CYS A 51 -16.76 10.23 -21.50
CA CYS A 51 -16.85 8.77 -21.59
C CYS A 51 -15.54 8.12 -21.11
N LEU A 52 -15.65 6.90 -20.56
CA LEU A 52 -14.49 6.08 -20.21
C LEU A 52 -13.63 5.83 -21.44
N TYR A 53 -12.33 6.06 -21.30
CA TYR A 53 -11.37 5.78 -22.36
C TYR A 53 -11.10 4.28 -22.44
N LEU A 54 -11.43 3.68 -23.57
CA LEU A 54 -11.10 2.29 -23.87
C LEU A 54 -9.80 2.23 -24.66
N ARG A 55 -8.91 1.31 -24.27
CA ARG A 55 -7.71 0.96 -25.04
C ARG A 55 -8.09 -0.05 -26.12
N SER A 56 -7.59 0.13 -27.35
CA SER A 56 -7.73 -0.88 -28.40
C SER A 56 -7.10 -2.21 -27.99
N ASP A 57 -7.72 -3.32 -28.38
CA ASP A 57 -7.21 -4.67 -28.13
C ASP A 57 -6.13 -5.06 -29.14
N ASN A 58 -4.99 -4.37 -29.07
CA ASN A 58 -3.84 -4.61 -29.91
C ASN A 58 -2.63 -4.95 -29.03
N VAL A 59 -1.85 -5.95 -29.44
CA VAL A 59 -0.57 -6.27 -28.80
C VAL A 59 0.45 -5.20 -29.19
N VAL A 60 1.02 -4.52 -28.20
CA VAL A 60 1.99 -3.42 -28.41
C VAL A 60 3.35 -3.68 -27.78
N GLU A 61 3.46 -4.65 -26.88
CA GLU A 61 4.67 -4.92 -26.08
C GLU A 61 5.14 -6.38 -26.24
N GLY A 62 6.44 -6.60 -26.15
CA GLY A 62 7.08 -7.91 -26.21
C GLY A 62 8.60 -7.81 -26.08
N ASN A 63 9.24 -8.90 -25.65
CA ASN A 63 10.70 -9.03 -25.54
C ASN A 63 11.39 -7.94 -24.69
N CYS A 64 10.73 -7.41 -23.66
CA CYS A 64 11.23 -6.35 -22.78
C CYS A 64 11.75 -6.86 -21.42
N ALA A 65 12.02 -8.16 -21.29
CA ALA A 65 12.42 -8.77 -20.02
C ALA A 65 13.65 -8.08 -19.41
N GLU A 66 14.66 -7.77 -20.21
CA GLU A 66 15.87 -7.07 -19.77
C GLU A 66 15.57 -5.67 -19.21
N GLU A 67 14.67 -4.92 -19.84
CA GLU A 67 14.28 -3.58 -19.39
C GLU A 67 13.48 -3.64 -18.08
N LEU A 68 12.55 -4.59 -17.97
CA LEU A 68 11.72 -4.78 -16.78
C LEU A 68 12.55 -5.22 -15.57
N LEU A 69 13.53 -6.09 -15.78
CA LEU A 69 14.32 -6.68 -14.71
C LEU A 69 15.48 -5.78 -14.25
N ARG A 70 15.82 -4.72 -14.99
CA ARG A 70 16.99 -3.86 -14.73
C ARG A 70 17.05 -3.26 -13.33
N ASN A 71 15.91 -2.92 -12.75
CA ASN A 71 15.83 -2.30 -11.41
C ASN A 71 15.60 -3.32 -10.28
N SER A 72 15.61 -4.62 -10.60
CA SER A 72 15.39 -5.67 -9.62
C SER A 72 16.55 -5.73 -8.63
N HIS A 73 16.23 -5.84 -7.34
CA HIS A 73 17.25 -6.07 -6.32
C HIS A 73 17.91 -7.46 -6.48
N ARG A 74 17.13 -8.47 -6.89
CA ARG A 74 17.60 -9.82 -7.16
C ARG A 74 16.76 -10.47 -8.25
N VAL A 75 17.43 -11.19 -9.15
CA VAL A 75 16.81 -11.96 -10.24
C VAL A 75 17.39 -13.37 -10.22
N VAL A 76 16.56 -14.38 -10.49
CA VAL A 76 16.98 -15.77 -10.74
C VAL A 76 16.19 -16.27 -11.95
N GLU A 77 16.88 -16.75 -12.97
CA GLU A 77 16.26 -17.29 -14.20
C GLU A 77 15.20 -16.35 -14.82
N GLU A 78 15.50 -15.05 -14.86
CA GLU A 78 14.58 -14.01 -15.38
C GLU A 78 13.33 -13.75 -14.52
N TYR A 79 13.27 -14.29 -13.30
CA TYR A 79 12.22 -13.99 -12.33
C TYR A 79 12.68 -13.00 -11.26
N PHE A 80 11.79 -12.08 -10.87
CA PHE A 80 11.96 -11.28 -9.66
C PHE A 80 12.00 -12.20 -8.44
N VAL A 81 12.95 -11.95 -7.54
CA VAL A 81 13.03 -12.73 -6.31
C VAL A 81 12.64 -11.89 -5.11
N ALA A 82 11.48 -12.22 -4.52
CA ALA A 82 11.09 -11.71 -3.21
C ALA A 82 11.61 -12.64 -2.09
N PRO A 83 11.84 -12.13 -0.88
CA PRO A 83 11.99 -12.97 0.29
C PRO A 83 10.74 -13.85 0.48
N PRO A 84 10.83 -14.98 1.18
CA PRO A 84 9.66 -15.82 1.49
C PRO A 84 8.60 -15.13 2.38
N GLY A 85 8.75 -13.83 2.68
CA GLY A 85 8.09 -13.03 3.70
C GLY A 85 6.63 -12.66 3.48
N ASN A 86 5.84 -13.46 2.75
CA ASN A 86 4.38 -13.40 2.85
C ASN A 86 3.84 -14.40 3.89
N ILE A 87 4.65 -14.65 4.93
CA ILE A 87 4.28 -15.40 6.14
C ILE A 87 3.77 -14.39 7.15
N SER A 88 2.60 -14.66 7.72
CA SER A 88 2.00 -13.84 8.80
C SER A 88 3.03 -13.54 9.88
N LEU A 89 3.10 -12.28 10.34
CA LEU A 89 3.93 -11.91 11.50
C LEU A 89 3.57 -12.84 12.68
N PRO A 90 4.56 -13.51 13.30
CA PRO A 90 4.30 -14.33 14.48
C PRO A 90 3.73 -13.44 15.58
N LYS A 91 2.72 -13.95 16.30
CA LYS A 91 2.18 -13.26 17.47
C LYS A 91 3.32 -13.17 18.50
N LEU A 92 3.39 -12.05 19.23
CA LEU A 92 4.44 -11.78 20.22
C LEU A 92 4.63 -12.90 21.26
N ASP A 93 3.64 -13.78 21.43
CA ASP A 93 3.65 -14.91 22.36
C ASP A 93 4.38 -16.17 21.85
N GLU A 94 4.87 -16.19 20.60
CA GLU A 94 5.43 -17.40 19.95
C GLU A 94 6.93 -17.33 19.61
N GLN A 95 7.69 -16.36 20.12
CA GLN A 95 9.14 -16.31 19.89
C GLN A 95 9.88 -17.35 20.75
N GLU A 96 10.16 -18.53 20.22
CA GLU A 96 11.18 -19.42 20.79
C GLU A 96 12.59 -18.83 20.57
N PRO A 97 13.50 -18.94 21.56
CA PRO A 97 14.82 -18.36 21.48
C PRO A 97 15.66 -19.03 20.39
N PHE A 98 16.10 -18.22 19.43
CA PHE A 98 17.02 -18.63 18.36
C PHE A 98 18.33 -19.17 18.98
N SER A 99 18.62 -20.44 18.73
CA SER A 99 19.91 -21.06 19.10
C SER A 99 20.80 -21.12 17.86
N PRO A 100 21.97 -20.44 17.84
CA PRO A 100 22.87 -20.53 16.71
C PRO A 100 23.63 -21.86 16.71
N SER A 101 23.76 -22.47 15.52
CA SER A 101 24.64 -23.61 15.24
C SER A 101 26.02 -23.11 14.82
#